data_AF-A0A2W6EVV8-F1
#
_entry.id   AF-A0A2W6EVV8-F1
#
_cell.length_a   1.000
_cell.length_b   1.000
_cell.length_c   1.000
_cell.angle_alpha   90.00
_cell.angle_beta   90.00
_cell.angle_gamma   90.00
#
_symmetry.space_group_name_H-M   'P 1'
#
loop_
_entity.id
_entity.type
_entity.pdbx_description
1 polymer ?
#
loop_
_entity_poly.entity_id
_entity_poly.type
_entity_poly.pdbx_seq_one_letter_code
_entity_poly.pdbx_strand_id
1 'polypeptide(L)' 'MTPAAELAAARTRWPLWSIRPVGPGKGTGFTARRHGASGLDDLWAPSLTALEDQLREYRKVPRPSG' A
#
# COMPACT_ATOMS: atom_id res chain seq x y z
N MET A 1 -4.40 -10.33 -17.30
CA MET A 1 -3.97 -9.11 -16.60
C MET A 1 -2.54 -9.32 -16.13
N THR A 2 -1.65 -8.35 -16.27
CA THR A 2 -0.25 -8.48 -15.85
C THR A 2 -0.06 -7.90 -14.44
N PRO A 3 0.90 -8.39 -13.63
CA PRO A 3 1.17 -7.85 -12.29
C PRO A 3 1.47 -6.35 -12.28
N ALA A 4 2.05 -5.83 -13.36
CA ALA A 4 2.31 -4.41 -13.54
C ALA A 4 1.03 -3.58 -13.75
N ALA A 5 0.03 -4.12 -14.47
CA ALA A 5 -1.24 -3.46 -14.69
C ALA A 5 -2.07 -3.39 -13.40
N GLU A 6 -2.07 -4.45 -12.59
CA GLU A 6 -2.75 -4.47 -11.29
C GLU A 6 -2.11 -3.46 -10.32
N LEU A 7 -0.78 -3.41 -10.27
CA LEU A 7 -0.06 -2.42 -9.47
C LEU A 7 -0.36 -0.98 -9.91
N ALA A 8 -0.43 -0.72 -11.22
CA ALA A 8 -0.79 0.60 -11.75
C ALA A 8 -2.23 0.99 -11.34
N ALA A 9 -3.18 0.05 -11.42
CA ALA A 9 -4.55 0.28 -10.98
C ALA A 9 -4.62 0.59 -9.47
N ALA A 10 -3.88 -0.15 -8.64
CA ALA A 10 -3.80 0.09 -7.20
C ALA A 10 -3.22 1.49 -6.90
N ARG A 11 -2.16 1.92 -7.59
CA ARG A 11 -1.58 3.26 -7.43
C ARG A 11 -2.57 4.38 -7.79
N THR A 12 -3.34 4.20 -8.86
CA THR A 12 -4.40 5.15 -9.25
C THR A 12 -5.53 5.20 -8.23
N ARG A 13 -5.89 4.04 -7.64
CA ARG A 13 -6.95 3.92 -6.64
C ARG A 13 -6.55 4.50 -5.27
N TRP A 14 -5.26 4.51 -4.97
CA TRP A 14 -4.70 4.95 -3.69
C TRP A 14 -3.66 6.06 -3.86
N PRO A 15 -4.04 7.26 -4.35
CA PRO A 15 -3.09 8.34 -4.66
C PRO A 15 -2.32 8.88 -3.45
N LEU A 16 -2.85 8.67 -2.24
CA LEU A 16 -2.19 9.05 -0.99
C LEU A 16 -1.13 8.05 -0.53
N TRP A 17 -0.97 6.92 -1.23
CA TRP A 17 -0.06 5.84 -0.87
C TRP A 17 0.90 5.53 -2.03
N SER A 18 2.20 5.59 -1.74
CA SER A 18 3.27 5.11 -2.61
C SER A 18 3.37 3.59 -2.51
N ILE A 19 2.71 2.87 -3.42
CA ILE A 19 2.76 1.42 -3.51
C ILE A 19 3.94 0.98 -4.38
N ARG A 20 4.79 0.08 -3.86
CA ARG A 20 5.95 -0.48 -4.55
C ARG A 20 6.05 -1.99 -4.31
N PRO A 21 6.50 -2.78 -5.28
CA PRO A 21 6.89 -4.16 -5.01
C PRO A 21 8.16 -4.19 -4.15
N VAL A 22 8.28 -5.18 -3.28
CA VAL A 22 9.52 -5.43 -2.52
C VAL A 22 10.59 -5.89 -3.51
N GLY A 23 11.78 -5.27 -3.43
CA GLY A 23 12.88 -5.55 -4.32
C GLY A 23 13.42 -6.99 -4.16
N PRO A 24 13.99 -7.57 -5.23
CA PRO A 24 14.61 -8.89 -5.17
C PRO A 24 15.74 -8.87 -4.12
N GLY A 25 15.60 -9.69 -3.07
CA GLY A 25 16.54 -9.77 -1.95
C GLY A 25 15.96 -9.49 -0.57
N LYS A 26 14.74 -8.93 -0.47
CA LYS A 26 14.03 -8.71 0.82
C LYS A 26 12.79 -9.58 1.03
N GLY A 27 12.45 -10.46 0.07
CA GLY A 27 11.29 -11.35 0.09
C GLY A 27 10.33 -11.10 -1.08
N THR A 28 9.22 -11.84 -1.11
CA THR A 28 8.10 -11.62 -2.03
C THR A 28 7.04 -10.76 -1.36
N GLY A 29 6.55 -9.71 -2.04
CA GLY A 29 5.48 -8.89 -1.51
C GLY A 29 5.43 -7.46 -2.07
N PHE A 30 4.59 -6.65 -1.46
CA PHE A 30 4.33 -5.26 -1.79
C PHE A 30 4.41 -4.41 -0.53
N THR A 31 4.91 -3.19 -0.68
CA THR A 31 4.88 -2.17 0.36
C THR A 31 4.07 -0.97 -0.07
N ALA A 32 3.38 -0.35 0.88
CA ALA A 32 2.68 0.90 0.67
C ALA A 32 3.11 1.91 1.74
N ARG A 33 3.59 3.07 1.30
CA ARG A 33 3.97 4.18 2.18
C ARG A 33 3.00 5.34 2.02
N ARG A 34 2.42 5.84 3.10
CA ARG A 34 1.51 7.00 3.02
C ARG A 34 2.27 8.32 2.85
N HIS A 35 1.80 9.19 1.96
CA HIS A 35 2.31 10.55 1.82
C HIS A 35 1.78 11.44 2.95
N GLY A 36 2.67 12.19 3.62
CA GLY A 36 2.30 13.17 4.66
C GLY A 36 1.96 12.58 6.03
N ALA A 37 2.22 11.29 6.26
CA ALA A 37 2.26 10.72 7.61
C ALA A 37 3.65 10.98 8.20
N SER A 38 3.72 11.64 9.37
CA SER A 38 4.97 11.96 10.05
C SER A 38 5.51 10.78 10.90
N GLY A 39 5.00 9.58 10.66
CA GLY A 39 5.40 8.33 11.27
C GLY A 39 5.42 7.24 10.20
N LEU A 40 6.28 6.25 10.39
CA LEU A 40 6.55 5.11 9.51
C LEU A 40 5.31 4.22 9.27
N ASP A 41 4.26 4.73 8.64
CA ASP A 41 3.18 3.92 8.08
C ASP A 41 3.66 3.28 6.77
N ASP A 42 4.68 2.43 6.90
CA ASP A 42 5.15 1.51 5.88
C ASP A 42 4.39 0.20 6.05
N LEU A 43 3.35 0.00 5.26
CA LEU A 43 2.62 -1.26 5.19
C LEU A 43 3.41 -2.24 4.34
N TRP A 44 3.55 -3.47 4.80
CA TRP A 44 4.04 -4.59 4.01
C TRP A 44 2.97 -5.66 3.93
N ALA A 45 2.79 -6.21 2.74
CA ALA A 45 1.91 -7.33 2.49
C ALA A 45 2.57 -8.36 1.56
N PRO A 46 2.28 -9.66 1.73
CA PRO A 46 2.82 -10.71 0.86
C PRO A 46 2.20 -10.70 -0.55
N SER A 47 1.04 -10.06 -0.73
CA SER A 47 0.34 -9.97 -2.02
C SER A 47 -0.33 -8.60 -2.21
N LEU A 48 -0.62 -8.24 -3.47
CA LEU A 48 -1.27 -6.97 -3.79
C LEU A 48 -2.69 -6.92 -3.20
N THR A 49 -3.44 -8.02 -3.25
CA THR A 49 -4.78 -8.14 -2.65
C THR A 49 -4.75 -7.89 -1.15
N ALA A 50 -3.77 -8.47 -0.43
CA ALA A 50 -3.62 -8.25 0.99
C ALA A 50 -3.26 -6.79 1.30
N LEU A 51 -2.41 -6.17 0.47
CA LEU A 51 -2.08 -4.76 0.61
C LEU A 51 -3.31 -3.86 0.40
N GLU A 52 -4.12 -4.15 -0.63
CA GLU A 52 -5.34 -3.39 -0.89
C GLU A 52 -6.37 -3.51 0.23
N ASP A 53 -6.49 -4.70 0.84
CA ASP A 53 -7.37 -4.90 1.99
C ASP A 53 -6.92 -4.06 3.19
N GLN A 54 -5.62 -4.07 3.51
CA GLN A 54 -5.04 -3.19 4.54
C GLN A 54 -5.26 -1.71 4.23
N LEU A 55 -5.05 -1.26 2.98
CA LEU A 55 -5.31 0.13 2.58
C LEU A 55 -6.78 0.51 2.76
N ARG A 56 -7.70 -0.44 2.54
CA ARG A 56 -9.14 -0.25 2.74
C ARG A 56 -9.50 -0.14 4.22
N GLU A 57 -8.89 -0.94 5.08
CA GLU A 57 -8.99 -0.83 6.53
C GLU A 57 -8.48 0.54 7.00
N TYR A 58 -7.29 0.96 6.57
CA TYR A 58 -6.70 2.26 6.91
C TYR A 58 -7.51 3.45 6.41
N ARG A 59 -8.22 3.33 5.29
CA ARG A 59 -9.15 4.37 4.80
C ARG A 59 -10.42 4.45 5.65
N LYS A 60 -10.86 3.34 6.25
CA LYS A 60 -12.04 3.32 7.13
C LYS A 60 -11.74 3.93 8.49
N VAL A 61 -10.51 3.83 8.99
CA VAL A 61 -10.13 4.45 10.26
C VAL A 61 -10.15 5.98 10.07
N PRO A 62 -11.14 6.69 10.63
CA PRO A 62 -11.03 8.14 10.72
C PRO A 62 -9.83 8.40 11.63
N ARG A 63 -8.90 9.27 11.23
CA ARG A 63 -7.93 9.80 12.19
C ARG A 63 -8.73 10.26 13.42
N PRO A 64 -8.42 9.82 14.65
CA PRO A 64 -8.94 10.53 15.80
C PRO A 64 -8.42 11.97 15.67
N SER A 65 -9.32 12.90 15.42
CA SER A 65 -9.11 14.28 15.78
C SER A 65 -9.07 14.29 17.31
N GLY A 66 -7.87 14.33 17.88
CA GLY A 66 -7.65 14.37 19.33
C GLY A 66 -6.25 14.87 19.59
#